data_AF-A0A2W4LP66-F1
#
_entry.id   AF-A0A2W4LP66-F1
#
_cell.length_a   1.000
_cell.length_b   1.000
_cell.length_c   1.000
_cell.angle_alpha   90.00
_cell.angle_beta   90.00
_cell.angle_gamma   90.00
#
_symmetry.space_group_name_H-M   'P 1'
#
loop_
_entity.id
_entity.type
_entity.pdbx_description
1 polymer ?
#
loop_
_entity_poly.entity_id
_entity_poly.type
_entity_poly.pdbx_seq_one_letter_code
_entity_poly.pdbx_strand_id
1 'polypeptide(L)'
;MAVISCVALVFLLLPPWVERQAIAAARERGLVLSPGELRFGWGWVQLSGATAELVDVRGVRISLRLADVALEGMTPKRFALDGVEVDVEAEPLSLFPEVERWAREYRGRTQEPVSVTDLAVRMRATKDAPLLVAFSRGTFRSDGPSARLDVPELSVLSRSLGSVRALRDAARTQASATLGIGSLDAPTLSVQRAGDGPIHVALGPLAVRELSRLVGLELPNPDVIVTARTELPVPSAGTDRITASTALVLGGYVPPHPVELDGFVFGSETHVTARFALEPERLRVVIDPITVKAGAFALSGNGELRPEGLEGRLTLVLRGALPCSALASATAESRLGRALGKVAGRAARQTLTGSVGVRVAVDLRTSRLSEPRILKTIVPGCGLRALSAAELVALGELVPEALTPEVMADFERLLRTGLPMPPPDVRIEGPLIDRIEVPGLGAVPLPFPRSTSRLNAQAPAASASAAASASARP
;
A
#
# COMPACT_ATOMS: atom_id res chain seq x y z
N MET A 1 70.17 24.24 18.64
CA MET A 1 68.97 24.70 19.38
C MET A 1 67.85 25.22 18.45
N ALA A 2 68.14 26.00 17.40
CA ALA A 2 67.11 26.54 16.49
C ALA A 2 66.22 25.47 15.81
N VAL A 3 66.80 24.34 15.35
CA VAL A 3 66.03 23.26 14.70
C VAL A 3 65.04 22.59 15.66
N ILE A 4 65.45 22.34 16.90
CA ILE A 4 64.60 21.75 17.95
C ILE A 4 63.46 22.72 18.30
N SER A 5 63.75 24.02 18.36
CA SER A 5 62.73 25.06 18.60
C SER A 5 61.72 25.17 17.46
N CYS A 6 62.16 25.07 16.20
CA CYS A 6 61.26 25.06 15.04
C CYS A 6 60.38 23.81 15.01
N VAL A 7 60.95 22.64 15.28
CA VAL A 7 60.19 21.38 15.34
C VAL A 7 59.16 21.44 16.47
N ALA A 8 59.54 21.90 17.66
CA ALA A 8 58.62 22.06 18.79
C ALA A 8 57.49 23.08 18.49
N LEU A 9 57.81 24.22 17.84
CA LEU A 9 56.81 25.22 17.44
C LEU A 9 55.83 24.65 16.42
N VAL A 10 56.32 23.88 15.45
CA VAL A 10 55.46 23.18 14.47
C VAL A 10 54.55 22.19 15.21
N PHE A 11 55.07 21.36 16.11
CA PHE A 11 54.26 20.41 16.87
C PHE A 11 53.21 21.08 17.78
N LEU A 12 53.46 22.30 18.28
CA LEU A 12 52.50 23.06 19.08
C LEU A 12 51.39 23.73 18.25
N LEU A 13 51.71 24.20 17.04
CA LEU A 13 50.76 24.92 16.18
C LEU A 13 49.98 24.01 15.22
N LEU A 14 50.50 22.83 14.93
CA LEU A 14 49.90 21.88 13.98
C LEU A 14 48.52 21.35 14.44
N PRO A 15 48.30 20.94 15.71
CA PRO A 15 47.01 20.40 16.14
C PRO A 15 45.80 21.35 15.92
N PRO A 16 45.81 22.62 16.40
CA PRO A 16 44.68 23.54 16.20
C PRO A 16 44.53 23.98 14.74
N TRP A 17 45.56 23.81 13.91
CA TRP A 17 45.45 24.03 12.48
C TRP A 17 44.79 22.84 11.77
N VAL A 18 45.18 21.60 12.09
CA VAL A 18 44.56 20.37 11.57
C VAL A 18 43.09 20.30 11.99
N GLU A 19 42.76 20.65 13.23
CA GLU A 19 41.39 20.71 13.73
C GLU A 19 40.53 21.70 12.92
N ARG A 20 41.01 22.92 12.71
CA ARG A 20 40.32 23.92 11.89
C ARG A 20 40.12 23.46 10.45
N GLN A 21 41.12 22.80 9.87
CA GLN A 21 41.01 22.22 8.53
C GLN A 21 39.99 21.09 8.48
N ALA A 22 39.95 20.21 9.49
CA ALA A 22 38.97 19.13 9.57
C ALA A 22 37.54 19.69 9.66
N ILE A 23 37.31 20.71 10.48
CA ILE A 23 36.00 21.39 10.61
C ILE A 23 35.61 22.08 9.29
N ALA A 24 36.54 22.79 8.66
CA ALA A 24 36.29 23.45 7.38
C ALA A 24 35.95 22.44 6.28
N ALA A 25 36.74 21.37 6.16
CA ALA A 25 36.54 20.31 5.18
C ALA A 25 35.22 19.53 5.40
N ALA A 26 34.80 19.35 6.67
CA ALA A 26 33.51 18.76 7.00
C ALA A 26 32.36 19.69 6.58
N ARG A 27 32.48 21.00 6.84
CA ARG A 27 31.47 21.99 6.46
C ARG A 27 31.29 22.11 4.96
N GLU A 28 32.37 22.05 4.19
CA GLU A 28 32.32 22.01 2.72
C GLU A 28 31.53 20.82 2.18
N ARG A 29 31.52 19.71 2.93
CA ARG A 29 30.78 18.46 2.67
C ARG A 29 29.38 18.44 3.32
N GLY A 30 28.93 19.56 3.89
CA GLY A 30 27.58 19.70 4.45
C GLY A 30 27.43 19.14 5.85
N LEU A 31 28.52 19.06 6.63
CA LEU A 31 28.54 18.58 8.00
C LEU A 31 29.04 19.65 8.97
N VAL A 32 28.35 19.83 10.09
CA VAL A 32 28.81 20.61 11.23
C VAL A 32 29.49 19.66 12.21
N LEU A 33 30.82 19.59 12.14
CA LEU A 33 31.64 18.65 12.92
C LEU A 33 32.10 19.25 14.26
N SER A 34 31.96 18.47 15.32
CA SER A 34 32.67 18.61 16.60
C SER A 34 33.66 17.45 16.72
N PRO A 35 34.98 17.67 16.50
CA PRO A 35 35.94 16.62 16.18
C PRO A 35 36.33 15.66 17.33
N GLY A 36 35.91 15.95 18.58
CA GLY A 36 36.31 15.13 19.74
C GLY A 36 37.82 15.16 19.96
N GLU A 37 38.42 14.00 20.25
CA GLU A 37 39.87 13.87 20.32
C GLU A 37 40.47 13.67 18.91
N LEU A 38 41.53 14.42 18.60
CA LEU A 38 42.18 14.39 17.29
C LEU A 38 43.62 13.88 17.43
N ARG A 39 43.96 12.84 16.65
CA ARG A 39 45.32 12.33 16.47
C ARG A 39 45.67 12.41 14.99
N PHE A 40 46.94 12.61 14.68
CA PHE A 40 47.39 12.66 13.29
C PHE A 40 48.82 12.16 13.17
N GLY A 41 49.18 11.79 11.94
CA GLY A 41 50.54 11.44 11.57
C GLY A 41 50.75 11.67 10.08
N TRP A 42 51.90 11.22 9.58
CA TRP A 42 52.20 11.31 8.15
C TRP A 42 51.20 10.46 7.35
N GLY A 43 50.35 11.13 6.57
CA GLY A 43 49.37 10.49 5.68
C GLY A 43 48.08 10.03 6.37
N TRP A 44 47.80 10.43 7.61
CA TRP A 44 46.54 10.07 8.26
C TRP A 44 46.09 11.06 9.35
N VAL A 45 44.78 11.12 9.55
CA VAL A 45 44.11 11.81 10.67
C VAL A 45 43.11 10.85 11.27
N GLN A 46 43.06 10.80 12.60
CA GLN A 46 42.13 9.98 13.37
C GLN A 46 41.33 10.87 14.30
N LEU A 47 40.01 10.73 14.28
CA LEU A 47 39.08 11.40 15.19
C LEU A 47 38.41 10.34 16.07
N SER A 48 38.25 10.63 17.36
CA SER A 48 37.54 9.75 18.29
C SER A 48 36.53 10.50 19.13
N GLY A 49 35.34 9.90 19.29
CA GLY A 49 34.22 10.52 20.00
C GLY A 49 33.69 11.78 19.31
N ALA A 50 33.80 11.87 17.99
CA ALA A 50 33.34 13.04 17.26
C ALA A 50 31.81 13.00 17.08
N THR A 51 31.22 14.18 16.96
CA THR A 51 29.80 14.33 16.64
C THR A 51 29.63 15.24 15.45
N ALA A 52 28.67 14.96 14.59
CA ALA A 52 28.35 15.77 13.44
C ALA A 52 26.84 15.97 13.30
N GLU A 53 26.45 17.10 12.75
CA GLU A 53 25.08 17.39 12.34
C GLU A 53 25.07 17.74 10.84
N LEU A 54 23.97 17.47 10.16
CA LEU A 54 23.80 17.83 8.75
C LEU A 54 23.48 19.33 8.66
N VAL A 55 24.15 20.05 7.76
CA VAL A 55 23.86 21.47 7.50
C VAL A 55 22.41 21.60 6.98
N ASP A 56 21.64 22.48 7.62
CA ASP A 56 20.24 22.79 7.26
C ASP A 56 19.25 21.61 7.28
N VAL A 57 19.58 20.51 7.97
CA VAL A 57 18.65 19.39 8.23
C VAL A 57 18.48 19.23 9.73
N ARG A 58 17.26 19.43 10.22
CA ARG A 58 16.99 19.42 11.66
C ARG A 58 16.84 18.00 12.19
N GLY A 59 17.21 17.80 13.44
CA GLY A 59 16.97 16.56 14.16
C GLY A 59 17.84 15.39 13.72
N VAL A 60 18.87 15.58 12.89
CA VAL A 60 19.81 14.52 12.52
C VAL A 60 21.14 14.74 13.23
N ARG A 61 21.46 13.83 14.15
CA ARG A 61 22.74 13.80 14.86
C ARG A 61 23.48 12.53 14.50
N ILE A 62 24.76 12.69 14.19
CA ILE A 62 25.68 11.61 13.89
C ILE A 62 26.72 11.60 15.00
N SER A 63 26.91 10.47 15.66
CA SER A 63 28.04 10.25 16.55
C SER A 63 28.93 9.17 15.98
N LEU A 64 30.24 9.30 16.17
CA LEU A 64 31.20 8.31 15.69
C LEU A 64 32.20 7.98 16.80
N ARG A 65 32.42 6.69 17.02
CA ARG A 65 33.45 6.21 17.94
C ARG A 65 34.83 6.51 17.38
N LEU A 66 35.06 6.17 16.12
CA LEU A 66 36.35 6.33 15.45
C LEU A 66 36.16 6.72 13.98
N ALA A 67 36.96 7.67 13.51
CA ALA A 67 37.11 7.99 12.09
C ALA A 67 38.59 8.04 11.73
N ASP A 68 39.02 7.06 10.93
CA ASP A 68 40.34 7.02 10.32
C ASP A 68 40.28 7.59 8.91
N VAL A 69 41.00 8.68 8.69
CA VAL A 69 41.07 9.39 7.41
C VAL A 69 42.47 9.21 6.84
N ALA A 70 42.59 8.47 5.75
CA ALA A 70 43.84 8.36 5.01
C ALA A 70 44.01 9.59 4.12
N LEU A 71 45.21 10.18 4.12
CA LEU A 71 45.56 11.39 3.38
C LEU A 71 46.60 11.11 2.30
N GLU A 72 46.48 11.81 1.18
CA GLU A 72 47.53 11.98 0.19
C GLU A 72 47.98 13.45 0.19
N GLY A 73 49.11 13.72 0.84
CA GLY A 73 49.45 15.07 1.25
C GLY A 73 48.46 15.58 2.31
N MET A 74 47.72 16.63 1.99
CA MET A 74 46.66 17.19 2.84
C MET A 74 45.25 16.83 2.36
N THR A 75 45.13 16.06 1.27
CA THR A 75 43.84 15.74 0.66
C THR A 75 43.34 14.39 1.18
N PRO A 76 42.08 14.30 1.66
CA PRO A 76 41.49 13.02 2.02
C PRO A 76 41.44 12.07 0.83
N LYS A 77 41.86 10.83 1.05
CA LYS A 77 41.83 9.76 0.06
C LYS A 77 40.78 8.70 0.38
N ARG A 78 40.59 8.41 1.66
CA ARG A 78 39.67 7.37 2.13
C ARG A 78 39.23 7.65 3.55
N PHE A 79 37.97 7.32 3.84
CA PHE A 79 37.40 7.36 5.18
C PHE A 79 37.07 5.94 5.64
N ALA A 80 37.57 5.55 6.80
CA ALA A 80 37.17 4.35 7.52
C ALA A 80 36.56 4.77 8.85
N LEU A 81 35.25 4.57 8.99
CA LEU A 81 34.47 4.97 10.15
C LEU A 81 34.03 3.72 10.91
N ASP A 82 34.03 3.79 12.22
CA ASP A 82 33.64 2.68 13.08
C ASP A 82 32.77 3.17 14.24
N GLY A 83 31.71 2.41 14.55
CA GLY A 83 30.74 2.74 15.59
C GLY A 83 30.01 4.05 15.29
N VAL A 84 29.41 4.14 14.11
CA VAL A 84 28.62 5.31 13.69
C VAL A 84 27.19 5.13 14.17
N GLU A 85 26.69 6.03 15.02
CA GLU A 85 25.28 6.08 15.41
C GLU A 85 24.63 7.31 14.79
N VAL A 86 23.51 7.10 14.09
CA VAL A 86 22.68 8.17 13.54
C VAL A 86 21.37 8.21 14.31
N ASP A 87 21.19 9.26 15.10
CA ASP A 87 19.95 9.55 15.81
C ASP A 87 19.15 10.59 15.02
N VAL A 88 17.90 10.25 14.72
CA VAL A 88 16.98 11.07 13.96
C VAL A 88 15.75 11.37 14.82
N GLU A 89 15.57 12.64 15.14
CA GLU A 89 14.43 13.21 15.87
C GLU A 89 13.62 14.10 14.93
N ALA A 90 12.82 13.48 14.04
CA ALA A 90 11.99 14.17 13.07
C ALA A 90 10.87 13.28 12.57
N GLU A 91 9.78 13.90 12.09
CA GLU A 91 8.74 13.17 11.35
C GLU A 91 9.28 12.71 9.98
N PRO A 92 9.08 11.43 9.57
CA PRO A 92 9.63 10.92 8.32
C PRO A 92 9.25 11.73 7.07
N LEU A 93 8.02 12.23 7.03
CA LEU A 93 7.51 12.99 5.89
C LEU A 93 8.11 14.39 5.79
N SER A 94 8.50 15.01 6.91
CA SER A 94 9.17 16.33 6.90
C SER A 94 10.68 16.19 6.65
N LEU A 95 11.29 15.10 7.12
CA LEU A 95 12.73 14.87 6.97
C LEU A 95 13.14 14.57 5.53
N PHE A 96 12.35 13.78 4.81
CA PHE A 96 12.68 13.35 3.45
C PHE A 96 13.03 14.51 2.50
N PRO A 97 12.21 15.58 2.35
CA PRO A 97 12.56 16.70 1.48
C PRO A 97 13.77 17.50 1.97
N GLU A 98 14.04 17.59 3.28
CA GLU A 98 15.24 18.24 3.82
C GLU A 98 16.50 17.46 3.46
N VAL A 99 16.50 16.14 3.68
CA VAL A 99 17.61 15.25 3.32
C VAL A 99 17.84 15.21 1.82
N GLU A 100 16.78 15.20 1.00
CA GLU A 100 16.92 15.24 -0.46
C GLU A 100 17.46 16.59 -0.96
N ARG A 101 17.11 17.70 -0.31
CA ARG A 101 17.70 19.02 -0.61
C ARG A 101 19.18 19.03 -0.26
N TRP A 102 19.54 18.60 0.94
CA TRP A 102 20.93 18.47 1.39
C TRP A 102 21.73 17.56 0.44
N ALA A 103 21.21 16.38 0.13
CA ALA A 103 21.88 15.42 -0.75
C ALA A 103 22.12 15.96 -2.16
N ARG A 104 21.23 16.83 -2.68
CA ARG A 104 21.41 17.50 -3.98
C ARG A 104 22.46 18.61 -3.91
N GLU A 105 22.43 19.42 -2.87
CA GLU A 105 23.36 20.56 -2.72
C GLU A 105 24.80 20.12 -2.52
N TYR A 106 25.01 19.07 -1.72
CA TYR A 106 26.33 18.54 -1.39
C TYR A 106 26.74 17.35 -2.29
N ARG A 107 25.93 17.01 -3.30
CA ARG A 107 26.24 15.93 -4.26
C ARG A 107 27.57 16.20 -4.97
N GLY A 108 28.41 15.18 -5.05
CA GLY A 108 29.68 15.26 -5.79
C GLY A 108 30.81 15.98 -5.04
N ARG A 109 30.56 16.54 -3.86
CA ARG A 109 31.60 17.09 -2.97
C ARG A 109 32.30 16.02 -2.12
N THR A 110 31.72 14.82 -2.05
CA THR A 110 32.30 13.62 -1.47
C THR A 110 32.48 12.57 -2.56
N GLN A 111 33.70 12.38 -3.03
CA GLN A 111 34.04 11.36 -4.04
C GLN A 111 34.94 10.26 -3.46
N GLU A 112 35.51 10.52 -2.29
CA GLU A 112 36.41 9.63 -1.61
C GLU A 112 35.67 8.37 -1.13
N PRO A 113 36.29 7.18 -1.24
CA PRO A 113 35.72 5.98 -0.70
C PRO A 113 35.49 6.08 0.81
N VAL A 114 34.29 5.68 1.25
CA VAL A 114 33.89 5.64 2.65
C VAL A 114 33.54 4.20 3.01
N SER A 115 34.07 3.69 4.11
CA SER A 115 33.65 2.43 4.71
C SER A 115 33.25 2.64 6.16
N VAL A 116 32.04 2.23 6.52
CA VAL A 116 31.50 2.28 7.88
C VAL A 116 31.30 0.86 8.39
N THR A 117 31.89 0.55 9.55
CA THR A 117 31.60 -0.64 10.35
C THR A 117 30.77 -0.26 11.56
N ASP A 118 29.90 -1.18 11.98
CA ASP A 118 29.04 -0.99 13.15
C ASP A 118 28.15 0.27 13.07
N LEU A 119 27.44 0.41 11.95
CA LEU A 119 26.46 1.48 11.74
C LEU A 119 25.16 1.14 12.52
N ALA A 120 24.72 2.08 13.33
CA ALA A 120 23.41 2.07 13.96
C ALA A 120 22.60 3.29 13.52
N VAL A 121 21.29 3.09 13.31
CA VAL A 121 20.35 4.18 13.04
C VAL A 121 19.19 4.03 14.01
N ARG A 122 18.75 5.14 14.59
CA ARG A 122 17.58 5.23 15.45
C ARG A 122 16.76 6.43 15.00
N MET A 123 15.48 6.20 14.73
CA MET A 123 14.57 7.25 14.30
C MET A 123 13.35 7.32 15.21
N ARG A 124 13.02 8.52 15.68
CA ARG A 124 11.84 8.85 16.47
C ARG A 124 11.21 10.12 15.92
N ALA A 125 9.90 10.26 16.03
CA ALA A 125 9.22 11.51 15.65
C ALA A 125 9.63 12.68 16.57
N THR A 126 9.74 12.39 17.87
CA THR A 126 10.19 13.31 18.92
C THR A 126 11.01 12.53 19.96
N LYS A 127 11.71 13.25 20.84
CA LYS A 127 12.59 12.65 21.86
C LYS A 127 11.93 11.54 22.69
N ASP A 128 10.66 11.76 23.07
CA ASP A 128 9.88 10.85 23.92
C ASP A 128 8.96 9.91 23.12
N ALA A 129 8.94 10.01 21.78
CA ALA A 129 8.15 9.13 20.93
C ALA A 129 8.76 7.73 20.85
N PRO A 130 7.92 6.69 20.60
CA PRO A 130 8.42 5.35 20.31
C PRO A 130 9.33 5.36 19.07
N LEU A 131 10.26 4.40 19.05
CA LEU A 131 11.19 4.19 17.95
C LEU A 131 10.44 3.77 16.68
N LEU A 132 10.52 4.60 15.65
CA LEU A 132 9.89 4.37 14.35
C LEU A 132 10.71 3.40 13.51
N VAL A 133 12.02 3.60 13.46
CA VAL A 133 12.95 2.77 12.70
C VAL A 133 14.21 2.59 13.53
N ALA A 134 14.74 1.37 13.59
CA ALA A 134 16.08 1.17 14.10
C ALA A 134 16.77 -0.06 13.54
N PHE A 135 18.09 0.05 13.45
CA PHE A 135 18.97 -1.08 13.24
C PHE A 135 20.32 -0.85 13.91
N SER A 136 21.08 -1.92 14.07
CA SER A 136 22.45 -1.90 14.58
C SER A 136 23.33 -2.86 13.79
N ARG A 137 24.65 -2.73 13.94
CA ARG A 137 25.65 -3.58 13.27
C ARG A 137 25.54 -3.56 11.75
N GLY A 138 25.03 -2.46 11.18
CA GLY A 138 25.02 -2.24 9.75
C GLY A 138 26.45 -2.03 9.23
N THR A 139 26.66 -2.34 7.95
CA THR A 139 27.89 -1.98 7.25
C THR A 139 27.56 -1.15 6.04
N PHE A 140 28.23 -0.01 5.87
CA PHE A 140 28.09 0.84 4.71
C PHE A 140 29.42 0.95 3.96
N ARG A 141 29.39 0.90 2.64
CA ARG A 141 30.55 1.13 1.78
C ARG A 141 30.12 2.00 0.60
N SER A 142 30.93 3.00 0.27
CA SER A 142 30.76 3.84 -0.91
C SER A 142 32.11 3.96 -1.59
N ASP A 143 32.16 3.80 -2.89
CA ASP A 143 33.36 4.01 -3.71
C ASP A 143 33.22 5.22 -4.65
N GLY A 144 32.17 6.02 -4.44
CA GLY A 144 31.79 7.15 -5.28
C GLY A 144 30.50 6.82 -6.04
N PRO A 145 30.60 6.22 -7.24
CA PRO A 145 29.42 5.92 -8.06
C PRO A 145 28.55 4.81 -7.45
N SER A 146 29.14 3.90 -6.68
CA SER A 146 28.39 2.85 -6.00
C SER A 146 28.36 3.06 -4.50
N ALA A 147 27.28 2.60 -3.88
CA ALA A 147 27.17 2.49 -2.44
C ALA A 147 26.43 1.22 -2.06
N ARG A 148 26.80 0.62 -0.94
CA ARG A 148 26.22 -0.60 -0.42
C ARG A 148 25.99 -0.45 1.08
N LEU A 149 24.78 -0.74 1.51
CA LEU A 149 24.38 -0.84 2.91
C LEU A 149 23.90 -2.27 3.14
N ASP A 150 24.50 -2.98 4.09
CA ASP A 150 23.98 -4.25 4.58
C ASP A 150 23.60 -4.07 6.06
N VAL A 151 22.38 -4.44 6.40
CA VAL A 151 21.80 -4.36 7.73
C VAL A 151 21.33 -5.76 8.09
N PRO A 152 21.91 -6.41 9.12
CA PRO A 152 21.51 -7.75 9.51
C PRO A 152 20.05 -7.84 9.97
N GLU A 153 19.57 -6.79 10.62
CA GLU A 153 18.21 -6.72 11.14
C GLU A 153 17.73 -5.27 11.18
N LEU A 154 16.64 -4.98 10.48
CA LEU A 154 15.92 -3.72 10.52
C LEU A 154 14.65 -3.90 11.34
N SER A 155 14.39 -2.98 12.27
CA SER A 155 13.14 -2.88 12.99
C SER A 155 12.36 -1.64 12.57
N VAL A 156 11.05 -1.77 12.39
CA VAL A 156 10.12 -0.67 12.13
C VAL A 156 8.95 -0.80 13.09
N LEU A 157 8.65 0.27 13.83
CA LEU A 157 7.60 0.29 14.87
C LEU A 157 7.71 -0.90 15.85
N SER A 158 8.93 -1.18 16.31
CA SER A 158 9.25 -2.33 17.18
C SER A 158 9.01 -3.72 16.57
N ARG A 159 8.84 -3.83 15.24
CA ARG A 159 8.70 -5.09 14.51
C ARG A 159 9.92 -5.34 13.64
N SER A 160 10.48 -6.55 13.70
CA SER A 160 11.62 -6.94 12.86
C SER A 160 11.15 -7.18 11.41
N LEU A 161 11.74 -6.45 10.48
CA LEU A 161 11.62 -6.64 9.03
C LEU A 161 12.69 -7.57 8.47
N GLY A 162 13.57 -8.13 9.31
CA GLY A 162 14.68 -8.98 8.86
C GLY A 162 15.84 -8.19 8.25
N SER A 163 16.64 -8.86 7.43
CA SER A 163 17.87 -8.27 6.88
C SER A 163 17.57 -7.36 5.70
N VAL A 164 18.29 -6.25 5.60
CA VAL A 164 18.13 -5.27 4.52
C VAL A 164 19.45 -5.07 3.82
N ARG A 165 19.42 -5.11 2.49
CA ARG A 165 20.53 -4.74 1.62
C ARG A 165 20.07 -3.60 0.72
N ALA A 166 20.77 -2.48 0.78
CA ALA A 166 20.62 -1.40 -0.20
C ALA A 166 21.88 -1.27 -1.04
N LEU A 167 21.68 -1.06 -2.33
CA LEU A 167 22.69 -0.93 -3.35
C LEU A 167 22.36 0.32 -4.17
N ARG A 168 23.33 1.19 -4.33
CA ARG A 168 23.31 2.27 -5.31
C ARG A 168 24.38 1.95 -6.32
N ASP A 169 24.03 1.99 -7.59
CA ASP A 169 24.96 1.84 -8.71
C ASP A 169 24.69 2.95 -9.72
N ALA A 170 25.64 3.88 -9.83
CA ALA A 170 25.55 5.10 -10.63
C ALA A 170 24.25 5.89 -10.34
N ALA A 171 23.28 5.83 -11.25
CA ALA A 171 21.99 6.51 -11.14
C ALA A 171 20.85 5.63 -10.59
N ARG A 172 21.09 4.33 -10.38
CA ARG A 172 20.08 3.39 -9.88
C ARG A 172 20.27 3.16 -8.39
N THR A 173 19.18 3.26 -7.65
CA THR A 173 19.13 2.88 -6.24
C THR A 173 18.17 1.71 -6.11
N GLN A 174 18.65 0.60 -5.56
CA GLN A 174 17.88 -0.61 -5.29
C GLN A 174 18.09 -1.00 -3.82
N ALA A 175 17.02 -1.01 -3.05
CA ALA A 175 16.99 -1.65 -1.74
C ALA A 175 16.17 -2.93 -1.81
N SER A 176 16.58 -3.94 -1.07
CA SER A 176 15.88 -5.20 -0.89
C SER A 176 15.94 -5.57 0.59
N ALA A 177 14.78 -5.76 1.19
CA ALA A 177 14.64 -6.33 2.51
C ALA A 177 14.16 -7.79 2.37
N THR A 178 14.87 -8.69 3.04
CA THR A 178 14.41 -10.05 3.27
C THR A 178 13.59 -10.04 4.54
N LEU A 179 12.28 -10.19 4.40
CA LEU A 179 11.37 -10.26 5.54
C LEU A 179 11.78 -11.46 6.37
N GLY A 180 12.08 -11.26 7.67
CA GLY A 180 12.68 -12.24 8.60
C GLY A 180 11.82 -13.47 8.92
N ILE A 181 11.15 -14.01 7.91
CA ILE A 181 10.23 -15.13 7.92
C ILE A 181 11.06 -16.38 7.54
N GLY A 182 11.95 -16.78 8.45
CA GLY A 182 12.41 -18.16 8.70
C GLY A 182 12.96 -19.08 7.59
N SER A 183 13.07 -18.69 6.30
CA SER A 183 13.56 -19.60 5.25
C SER A 183 14.45 -18.92 4.21
N LEU A 184 15.24 -19.72 3.47
CA LEU A 184 16.08 -19.27 2.34
C LEU A 184 15.26 -18.73 1.16
N ASP A 185 13.97 -19.08 1.08
CA ASP A 185 12.98 -18.56 0.13
C ASP A 185 12.16 -17.39 0.72
N ALA A 186 12.73 -16.68 1.70
CA ALA A 186 12.02 -15.65 2.42
C ALA A 186 11.46 -14.57 1.46
N PRO A 187 10.22 -14.14 1.67
CA PRO A 187 9.57 -13.14 0.84
C PRO A 187 10.37 -11.85 0.87
N THR A 188 10.62 -11.30 -0.31
CA THR A 188 11.44 -10.12 -0.50
C THR A 188 10.57 -8.90 -0.70
N LEU A 189 10.86 -7.84 0.03
CA LEU A 189 10.40 -6.49 -0.26
C LEU A 189 11.52 -5.78 -0.99
N SER A 190 11.32 -5.47 -2.27
CA SER A 190 12.27 -4.69 -3.07
C SER A 190 11.74 -3.27 -3.27
N VAL A 191 12.64 -2.30 -3.24
CA VAL A 191 12.40 -0.89 -3.52
C VAL A 191 13.44 -0.46 -4.54
N GLN A 192 13.00 0.07 -5.68
CA GLN A 192 13.88 0.48 -6.78
C GLN A 192 13.54 1.90 -7.20
N ARG A 193 14.56 2.71 -7.46
CA ARG A 193 14.43 4.06 -8.02
C ARG A 193 15.54 4.27 -9.05
N ALA A 194 15.18 4.72 -10.25
CA ALA A 194 16.13 5.06 -11.30
C ALA A 194 16.16 6.58 -11.49
N GLY A 195 17.28 7.23 -11.16
CA GLY A 195 17.43 8.69 -11.20
C GLY A 195 16.36 9.39 -10.36
N ASP A 196 15.74 10.42 -10.96
CA ASP A 196 14.63 11.16 -10.37
C ASP A 196 13.25 10.56 -10.71
N GLY A 197 13.23 9.35 -11.27
CA GLY A 197 12.01 8.61 -11.60
C GLY A 197 11.23 8.13 -10.37
N PRO A 198 10.08 7.47 -10.60
CA PRO A 198 9.24 6.94 -9.53
C PRO A 198 9.95 5.85 -8.72
N ILE A 199 9.51 5.69 -7.49
CA ILE A 199 9.92 4.60 -6.60
C ILE A 199 9.01 3.40 -6.89
N HIS A 200 9.60 2.30 -7.32
CA HIS A 200 8.94 1.02 -7.50
C HIS A 200 9.15 0.15 -6.27
N VAL A 201 8.07 -0.21 -5.59
CA VAL A 201 8.07 -1.13 -4.45
C VAL A 201 7.44 -2.44 -4.90
N ALA A 202 8.13 -3.57 -4.76
CA ALA A 202 7.57 -4.88 -5.05
C ALA A 202 7.69 -5.80 -3.84
N LEU A 203 6.60 -6.46 -3.51
CA LEU A 203 6.50 -7.49 -2.48
C LEU A 203 6.37 -8.85 -3.18
N GLY A 204 7.32 -9.75 -2.93
CA GLY A 204 7.23 -11.15 -3.35
C GLY A 204 6.07 -11.89 -2.68
N PRO A 205 5.76 -13.12 -3.11
CA PRO A 205 4.64 -13.89 -2.58
C PRO A 205 4.70 -14.04 -1.05
N LEU A 206 3.69 -13.53 -0.34
CA LEU A 206 3.64 -13.52 1.12
C LEU A 206 2.22 -13.83 1.61
N ALA A 207 2.09 -14.77 2.54
CA ALA A 207 0.78 -15.09 3.12
C ALA A 207 0.23 -13.92 3.96
N VAL A 208 -1.09 -13.69 3.92
CA VAL A 208 -1.76 -12.63 4.69
C VAL A 208 -1.53 -12.79 6.19
N ARG A 209 -1.43 -14.02 6.71
CA ARG A 209 -1.05 -14.31 8.10
C ARG A 209 0.30 -13.67 8.47
N GLU A 210 1.24 -13.70 7.56
CA GLU A 210 2.57 -13.16 7.78
C GLU A 210 2.60 -11.63 7.68
N LEU A 211 1.84 -11.05 6.74
CA LEU A 211 1.55 -9.62 6.74
C LEU A 211 0.90 -9.16 8.04
N SER A 212 -0.06 -9.93 8.55
CA SER A 212 -0.76 -9.66 9.81
C SER A 212 0.23 -9.58 10.98
N ARG A 213 1.17 -10.54 11.04
CA ARG A 213 2.24 -10.59 12.05
C ARG A 213 3.20 -9.41 11.94
N LEU A 214 3.59 -9.03 10.72
CA LEU A 214 4.49 -7.90 10.46
C LEU A 214 3.86 -6.56 10.84
N VAL A 215 2.60 -6.33 10.45
CA VAL A 215 1.88 -5.07 10.72
C VAL A 215 1.30 -5.04 12.15
N GLY A 216 1.19 -6.21 12.80
CA GLY A 216 0.57 -6.33 14.13
C GLY A 216 -0.94 -6.12 14.10
N LEU A 217 -1.58 -6.40 12.97
CA LEU A 217 -3.03 -6.29 12.76
C LEU A 217 -3.56 -7.63 12.28
N GLU A 218 -4.68 -8.10 12.83
CA GLU A 218 -5.36 -9.30 12.32
C GLU A 218 -6.05 -8.98 10.99
N LEU A 219 -5.55 -9.57 9.91
CA LEU A 219 -6.14 -9.42 8.57
C LEU A 219 -7.02 -10.63 8.23
N PRO A 220 -8.13 -10.43 7.51
CA PRO A 220 -9.00 -11.52 7.08
C PRO A 220 -8.32 -12.40 6.03
N ASN A 221 -8.75 -13.67 5.94
CA ASN A 221 -8.24 -14.68 4.99
C ASN A 221 -6.73 -14.95 5.12
N PRO A 222 -6.27 -15.49 6.27
CA PRO A 222 -4.85 -15.62 6.59
C PRO A 222 -4.05 -16.47 5.60
N ASP A 223 -4.71 -17.38 4.89
CA ASP A 223 -4.09 -18.33 3.95
C ASP A 223 -3.96 -17.80 2.52
N VAL A 224 -4.49 -16.59 2.25
CA VAL A 224 -4.31 -15.91 0.95
C VAL A 224 -2.86 -15.52 0.76
N ILE A 225 -2.31 -15.74 -0.43
CA ILE A 225 -0.96 -15.31 -0.81
C ILE A 225 -1.05 -13.97 -1.55
N VAL A 226 -0.32 -12.98 -1.08
CA VAL A 226 -0.28 -11.63 -1.65
C VAL A 226 1.05 -11.43 -2.39
N THR A 227 0.97 -10.97 -3.63
CA THR A 227 2.09 -10.35 -4.35
C THR A 227 1.70 -8.92 -4.68
N ALA A 228 2.60 -7.96 -4.48
CA ALA A 228 2.28 -6.54 -4.71
C ALA A 228 3.36 -5.85 -5.54
N ARG A 229 2.93 -4.89 -6.36
CA ARG A 229 3.79 -3.91 -7.04
C ARG A 229 3.16 -2.55 -6.89
N THR A 230 3.89 -1.60 -6.33
CA THR A 230 3.46 -0.23 -6.13
C THR A 230 4.45 0.70 -6.81
N GLU A 231 3.93 1.69 -7.52
CA GLU A 231 4.69 2.78 -8.10
C GLU A 231 4.31 4.07 -7.38
N LEU A 232 5.30 4.71 -6.79
CA LEU A 232 5.19 5.94 -6.02
C LEU A 232 5.98 7.04 -6.75
N PRO A 233 5.33 7.94 -7.50
CA PRO A 233 5.98 9.15 -7.98
C PRO A 233 6.55 9.94 -6.80
N VAL A 234 7.80 10.39 -6.93
CA VAL A 234 8.42 11.24 -5.91
C VAL A 234 7.83 12.64 -6.06
N PRO A 235 7.19 13.19 -5.00
CA PRO A 235 6.58 14.51 -5.09
C PRO A 235 7.67 15.57 -5.35
N SER A 236 7.46 16.38 -6.38
CA SER A 236 8.20 17.63 -6.54
C SER A 236 7.88 18.55 -5.36
N ALA A 237 8.87 19.28 -4.84
CA ALA A 237 8.66 20.22 -3.74
C ALA A 237 7.43 21.12 -4.01
N GLY A 238 6.48 21.15 -3.09
CA GLY A 238 5.23 21.93 -3.20
C GLY A 238 4.01 21.19 -3.75
N THR A 239 4.01 19.84 -3.80
CA THR A 239 2.80 19.07 -4.11
C THR A 239 2.06 18.64 -2.84
N ASP A 240 0.83 19.13 -2.68
CA ASP A 240 -0.05 18.85 -1.53
C ASP A 240 -0.65 17.42 -1.56
N ARG A 241 -0.29 16.61 -2.56
CA ARG A 241 -0.92 15.31 -2.82
C ARG A 241 0.13 14.29 -3.27
N ILE A 242 0.24 13.20 -2.51
CA ILE A 242 1.08 12.06 -2.86
C ILE A 242 0.19 11.05 -3.60
N THR A 243 0.50 10.76 -4.86
CA THR A 243 -0.20 9.73 -5.63
C THR A 243 0.60 8.44 -5.66
N ALA A 244 -0.08 7.29 -5.71
CA ALA A 244 0.55 5.99 -5.85
C ALA A 244 -0.33 5.09 -6.72
N SER A 245 0.27 4.17 -7.49
CA SER A 245 -0.46 3.14 -8.22
C SER A 245 -0.02 1.77 -7.71
N THR A 246 -0.96 0.90 -7.36
CA THR A 246 -0.66 -0.46 -6.88
C THR A 246 -1.36 -1.49 -7.73
N ALA A 247 -0.66 -2.57 -8.03
CA ALA A 247 -1.18 -3.82 -8.55
C ALA A 247 -0.90 -4.94 -7.53
N LEU A 248 -1.95 -5.64 -7.13
CA LEU A 248 -1.91 -6.80 -6.24
C LEU A 248 -2.36 -8.04 -7.00
N VAL A 249 -1.77 -9.18 -6.65
CA VAL A 249 -2.24 -10.51 -7.03
C VAL A 249 -2.48 -11.28 -5.73
N LEU A 250 -3.72 -11.75 -5.57
CA LEU A 250 -4.19 -12.46 -4.39
C LEU A 250 -4.49 -13.92 -4.78
N GLY A 251 -3.60 -14.84 -4.42
CA GLY A 251 -3.75 -16.27 -4.63
C GLY A 251 -4.68 -16.90 -3.59
N GLY A 252 -5.68 -17.65 -4.05
CA GLY A 252 -6.68 -18.30 -3.18
C GLY A 252 -7.75 -17.36 -2.62
N TYR A 253 -7.74 -16.08 -3.00
CA TYR A 253 -8.77 -15.13 -2.61
C TYR A 253 -9.92 -15.13 -3.61
N VAL A 254 -11.15 -15.25 -3.11
CA VAL A 254 -12.38 -15.11 -3.89
C VAL A 254 -13.07 -13.80 -3.47
N PRO A 255 -13.29 -12.84 -4.39
CA PRO A 255 -13.94 -11.59 -4.05
C PRO A 255 -15.35 -11.83 -3.50
N PRO A 256 -15.85 -11.00 -2.57
CA PRO A 256 -17.23 -11.06 -2.12
C PRO A 256 -18.19 -10.94 -3.31
N HIS A 257 -18.99 -11.97 -3.53
CA HIS A 257 -19.98 -12.04 -4.59
C HIS A 257 -21.36 -12.43 -4.03
N PRO A 258 -22.45 -12.03 -4.69
CA PRO A 258 -23.78 -12.57 -4.42
C PRO A 258 -23.82 -14.09 -4.55
N VAL A 259 -24.68 -14.75 -3.77
CA VAL A 259 -24.80 -16.23 -3.73
C VAL A 259 -25.26 -16.81 -5.07
N GLU A 260 -25.92 -16.01 -5.91
CA GLU A 260 -26.32 -16.40 -7.26
C GLU A 260 -25.13 -16.61 -8.20
N LEU A 261 -23.95 -16.10 -7.83
CA LEU A 261 -22.70 -16.34 -8.53
C LEU A 261 -21.91 -17.52 -7.95
N ASP A 262 -22.45 -18.24 -6.96
CA ASP A 262 -21.83 -19.44 -6.42
C ASP A 262 -21.73 -20.52 -7.52
N GLY A 263 -20.54 -21.07 -7.71
CA GLY A 263 -20.23 -21.98 -8.81
C GLY A 263 -19.71 -21.32 -10.09
N PHE A 264 -19.67 -19.97 -10.14
CA PHE A 264 -18.87 -19.27 -11.14
C PHE A 264 -17.39 -19.58 -10.92
N VAL A 265 -16.66 -19.91 -11.99
CA VAL A 265 -15.24 -20.22 -11.89
C VAL A 265 -14.46 -18.91 -11.75
N PHE A 266 -14.33 -18.47 -10.51
CA PHE A 266 -13.32 -17.49 -10.13
C PHE A 266 -11.96 -18.18 -10.30
N GLY A 267 -11.03 -17.56 -11.02
CA GLY A 267 -9.69 -18.12 -11.21
C GLY A 267 -8.98 -18.34 -9.87
N SER A 268 -7.83 -19.02 -9.88
CA SER A 268 -7.00 -19.21 -8.67
C SER A 268 -6.40 -17.89 -8.14
N GLU A 269 -6.45 -16.83 -8.94
CA GLU A 269 -5.91 -15.51 -8.63
C GLU A 269 -6.98 -14.43 -8.79
N THR A 270 -6.97 -13.50 -7.84
CA THR A 270 -7.67 -12.22 -7.94
C THR A 270 -6.65 -11.11 -8.15
N HIS A 271 -6.79 -10.35 -9.22
CA HIS A 271 -5.98 -9.17 -9.50
C HIS A 271 -6.69 -7.92 -8.99
N VAL A 272 -5.98 -7.10 -8.23
CA VAL A 272 -6.48 -5.79 -7.77
C VAL A 272 -5.56 -4.71 -8.32
N THR A 273 -6.10 -3.73 -9.02
CA THR A 273 -5.35 -2.53 -9.42
C THR A 273 -6.02 -1.31 -8.81
N ALA A 274 -5.24 -0.40 -8.24
CA ALA A 274 -5.76 0.78 -7.58
C ALA A 274 -4.82 1.97 -7.76
N ARG A 275 -5.38 3.17 -7.85
CA ARG A 275 -4.65 4.43 -7.69
C ARG A 275 -5.07 5.12 -6.41
N PHE A 276 -4.09 5.52 -5.62
CA PHE A 276 -4.28 6.18 -4.34
C PHE A 276 -3.80 7.60 -4.43
N ALA A 277 -4.42 8.45 -3.63
CA ALA A 277 -4.06 9.82 -3.42
C ALA A 277 -4.16 10.14 -1.94
N LEU A 278 -3.02 10.39 -1.31
CA LEU A 278 -2.94 10.85 0.06
C LEU A 278 -3.02 12.38 0.08
N GLU A 279 -3.98 12.90 0.83
CA GLU A 279 -4.13 14.31 1.20
C GLU A 279 -3.62 14.46 2.64
N PRO A 280 -2.33 14.83 2.86
CA PRO A 280 -1.69 14.75 4.17
C PRO A 280 -2.37 15.62 5.23
N GLU A 281 -2.81 16.82 4.85
CA GLU A 281 -3.49 17.77 5.74
C GLU A 281 -4.81 17.23 6.32
N ARG A 282 -5.45 16.31 5.60
CA ARG A 282 -6.76 15.74 5.95
C ARG A 282 -6.68 14.29 6.41
N LEU A 283 -5.46 13.71 6.41
CA LEU A 283 -5.20 12.28 6.63
C LEU A 283 -6.13 11.38 5.80
N ARG A 284 -6.48 11.83 4.60
CA ARG A 284 -7.47 11.20 3.73
C ARG A 284 -6.77 10.50 2.57
N VAL A 285 -7.19 9.27 2.29
CA VAL A 285 -6.73 8.51 1.13
C VAL A 285 -7.89 8.30 0.18
N VAL A 286 -7.83 8.95 -0.99
CA VAL A 286 -8.80 8.74 -2.07
C VAL A 286 -8.29 7.60 -2.96
N ILE A 287 -9.16 6.64 -3.25
CA ILE A 287 -8.88 5.47 -4.09
C ILE A 287 -9.70 5.62 -5.37
N ASP A 288 -9.05 6.03 -6.46
CA ASP A 288 -9.75 6.24 -7.73
C ASP A 288 -8.78 6.20 -8.93
N PRO A 289 -8.92 5.23 -9.87
CA PRO A 289 -9.85 4.11 -9.86
C PRO A 289 -9.32 2.92 -9.04
N ILE A 290 -10.23 2.02 -8.65
CA ILE A 290 -9.92 0.64 -8.22
C ILE A 290 -10.62 -0.37 -9.13
N THR A 291 -9.93 -1.48 -9.45
CA THR A 291 -10.48 -2.62 -10.17
C THR A 291 -10.09 -3.92 -9.49
N VAL A 292 -11.05 -4.83 -9.33
CA VAL A 292 -10.91 -6.17 -8.77
C VAL A 292 -11.36 -7.16 -9.84
N LYS A 293 -10.47 -8.07 -10.27
CA LYS A 293 -10.74 -9.05 -11.32
C LYS A 293 -10.39 -10.46 -10.86
N ALA A 294 -11.34 -11.37 -10.93
CA ALA A 294 -11.16 -12.80 -10.68
C ALA A 294 -11.76 -13.60 -11.84
N GLY A 295 -10.92 -14.16 -12.72
CA GLY A 295 -11.37 -14.78 -13.96
C GLY A 295 -12.13 -13.78 -14.86
N ALA A 296 -13.37 -14.11 -15.21
CA ALA A 296 -14.26 -13.24 -15.99
C ALA A 296 -15.09 -12.26 -15.12
N PHE A 297 -15.05 -12.41 -13.80
CA PHE A 297 -15.69 -11.46 -12.88
C PHE A 297 -14.77 -10.25 -12.70
N ALA A 298 -15.26 -9.07 -13.07
CA ALA A 298 -14.53 -7.81 -12.93
C ALA A 298 -15.45 -6.75 -12.32
N LEU A 299 -14.96 -6.10 -11.27
CA LEU A 299 -15.60 -4.98 -10.60
C LEU A 299 -14.67 -3.78 -10.62
N SER A 300 -15.19 -2.61 -10.94
CA SER A 300 -14.45 -1.34 -10.92
C SER A 300 -15.21 -0.27 -10.15
N GLY A 301 -14.49 0.68 -9.58
CA GLY A 301 -15.11 1.80 -8.90
C GLY A 301 -14.10 2.65 -8.15
N ASN A 302 -14.52 3.16 -7.01
CA ASN A 302 -13.75 4.12 -6.22
C ASN A 302 -14.00 3.90 -4.72
N GLY A 303 -13.15 4.50 -3.90
CA GLY A 303 -13.24 4.44 -2.46
C GLY A 303 -12.51 5.58 -1.78
N GLU A 304 -12.66 5.61 -0.47
CA GLU A 304 -12.08 6.62 0.39
C GLU A 304 -11.80 6.03 1.78
N LEU A 305 -10.59 6.22 2.27
CA LEU A 305 -10.24 6.05 3.67
C LEU A 305 -10.12 7.44 4.31
N ARG A 306 -10.90 7.66 5.35
CA ARG A 306 -10.90 8.92 6.11
C ARG A 306 -10.75 8.65 7.61
N PRO A 307 -10.14 9.57 8.37
CA PRO A 307 -10.14 9.47 9.82
C PRO A 307 -11.54 9.72 10.39
N GLU A 308 -11.94 8.93 11.37
CA GLU A 308 -13.12 9.11 12.21
C GLU A 308 -12.69 8.98 13.69
N GLY A 309 -12.21 10.09 14.27
CA GLY A 309 -11.65 10.09 15.62
C GLY A 309 -10.29 9.37 15.68
N LEU A 310 -10.20 8.32 16.49
CA LEU A 310 -9.01 7.45 16.59
C LEU A 310 -9.03 6.28 15.60
N GLU A 311 -10.10 6.15 14.82
CA GLU A 311 -10.27 5.08 13.83
C GLU A 311 -10.19 5.64 12.41
N GLY A 312 -9.96 4.77 11.44
CA GLY A 312 -10.16 5.06 10.03
C GLY A 312 -11.42 4.35 9.53
N ARG A 313 -12.20 5.01 8.68
CA ARG A 313 -13.30 4.40 7.94
C ARG A 313 -12.96 4.33 6.47
N LEU A 314 -12.94 3.12 5.92
CA LEU A 314 -12.81 2.83 4.51
C LEU A 314 -14.19 2.57 3.91
N THR A 315 -14.54 3.33 2.88
CA THR A 315 -15.71 3.09 2.05
C THR A 315 -15.27 2.75 0.64
N LEU A 316 -15.87 1.72 0.05
CA LEU A 316 -15.59 1.27 -1.32
C LEU A 316 -16.90 1.00 -2.02
N VAL A 317 -17.03 1.45 -3.27
CA VAL A 317 -18.17 1.09 -4.13
C VAL A 317 -17.64 0.56 -5.44
N LEU A 318 -17.86 -0.72 -5.67
CA LEU A 318 -17.46 -1.41 -6.89
C LEU A 318 -18.69 -1.81 -7.70
N ARG A 319 -18.58 -1.72 -9.01
CA ARG A 319 -19.61 -2.08 -9.98
C ARG A 319 -19.02 -2.93 -11.08
N GLY A 320 -19.76 -3.93 -11.53
CA GLY A 320 -19.41 -4.73 -12.68
C GLY A 320 -20.65 -5.18 -13.42
N ALA A 321 -20.45 -5.81 -14.57
CA ALA A 321 -21.51 -6.42 -15.33
C ALA A 321 -21.07 -7.82 -15.75
N LEU A 322 -21.97 -8.78 -15.60
CA LEU A 322 -21.76 -10.15 -16.06
C LEU A 322 -22.68 -10.44 -17.23
N PRO A 323 -22.15 -10.89 -18.39
CA PRO A 323 -22.99 -11.35 -19.49
C PRO A 323 -23.91 -12.48 -19.01
N CYS A 324 -25.21 -12.37 -19.29
CA CYS A 324 -26.18 -13.38 -18.86
C CYS A 324 -25.87 -14.78 -19.40
N SER A 325 -25.29 -14.84 -20.60
CA SER A 325 -24.80 -16.06 -21.21
C SER A 325 -23.64 -16.70 -20.45
N ALA A 326 -22.76 -15.91 -19.85
CA ALA A 326 -21.65 -16.39 -19.03
C ALA A 326 -22.16 -16.94 -17.69
N LEU A 327 -23.12 -16.25 -17.07
CA LEU A 327 -23.77 -16.71 -15.84
C LEU A 327 -24.48 -18.05 -16.06
N ALA A 328 -25.34 -18.13 -17.08
CA ALA A 328 -26.06 -19.37 -17.41
C ALA A 328 -25.13 -20.53 -17.77
N SER A 329 -24.03 -20.27 -18.50
CA SER A 329 -23.02 -21.29 -18.80
C SER A 329 -22.36 -21.81 -17.52
N ALA A 330 -21.96 -20.92 -16.62
CA ALA A 330 -21.30 -21.30 -15.37
C ALA A 330 -22.24 -22.10 -14.45
N THR A 331 -23.49 -21.67 -14.30
CA THR A 331 -24.51 -22.40 -13.53
C THR A 331 -24.77 -23.79 -14.14
N ALA A 332 -24.86 -23.88 -15.47
CA ALA A 332 -25.05 -25.16 -16.16
C ALA A 332 -23.84 -26.10 -15.97
N GLU A 333 -22.61 -25.60 -16.07
CA GLU A 333 -21.40 -26.41 -15.81
C GLU A 333 -21.31 -26.88 -14.35
N SER A 334 -21.70 -26.02 -13.39
CA SER A 334 -21.70 -26.36 -11.97
C SER A 334 -22.73 -27.44 -11.62
N ARG A 335 -23.91 -27.42 -12.25
CA ARG A 335 -25.01 -28.35 -11.96
C ARG A 335 -25.00 -29.62 -12.79
N LEU A 336 -24.60 -29.54 -14.06
CA LEU A 336 -24.67 -30.64 -15.04
C LEU A 336 -23.30 -31.28 -15.34
N GLY A 337 -22.21 -30.72 -14.79
CA GLY A 337 -20.85 -31.14 -15.10
C GLY A 337 -20.31 -30.56 -16.41
N ARG A 338 -19.00 -30.74 -16.66
CA ARG A 338 -18.27 -30.07 -17.75
C ARG A 338 -18.76 -30.42 -19.16
N ALA A 339 -19.24 -31.64 -19.41
CA ALA A 339 -19.65 -32.08 -20.75
C ALA A 339 -21.02 -31.51 -21.12
N LEU A 340 -22.04 -31.74 -20.30
CA LEU A 340 -23.41 -31.24 -20.51
C LEU A 340 -23.50 -29.72 -20.32
N GLY A 341 -22.75 -29.16 -19.37
CA GLY A 341 -22.67 -27.73 -19.16
C GLY A 341 -22.15 -26.95 -20.36
N LYS A 342 -21.23 -27.52 -21.15
CA LYS A 342 -20.76 -26.89 -22.40
C LYS A 342 -21.85 -26.82 -23.46
N VAL A 343 -22.68 -27.84 -23.58
CA VAL A 343 -23.79 -27.88 -24.55
C VAL A 343 -24.87 -26.88 -24.13
N ALA A 344 -25.31 -26.95 -22.87
CA ALA A 344 -26.27 -26.00 -22.31
C ALA A 344 -25.74 -24.55 -22.36
N GLY A 345 -24.45 -24.34 -22.11
CA GLY A 345 -23.79 -23.04 -22.21
C GLY A 345 -23.76 -22.48 -23.64
N ARG A 346 -23.60 -23.32 -24.67
CA ARG A 346 -23.72 -22.88 -26.08
C ARG A 346 -25.15 -22.43 -26.40
N ALA A 347 -26.15 -23.22 -26.00
CA ALA A 347 -27.55 -22.85 -26.18
C ALA A 347 -27.89 -21.53 -25.44
N ALA A 348 -27.42 -21.38 -24.20
CA ALA A 348 -27.58 -20.16 -23.42
C ALA A 348 -26.93 -18.94 -24.09
N ARG A 349 -25.75 -19.08 -24.71
CA ARG A 349 -25.11 -17.99 -25.47
C ARG A 349 -25.88 -17.55 -26.71
N GLN A 350 -26.64 -18.46 -27.32
CA GLN A 350 -27.47 -18.15 -28.49
C GLN A 350 -28.84 -17.58 -28.11
N THR A 351 -29.32 -17.86 -26.90
CA THR A 351 -30.68 -17.51 -26.46
C THR A 351 -30.72 -16.35 -25.46
N LEU A 352 -29.66 -16.09 -24.69
CA LEU A 352 -29.64 -15.04 -23.68
C LEU A 352 -28.88 -13.81 -24.18
N THR A 353 -29.48 -12.65 -23.96
CA THR A 353 -28.87 -11.32 -24.17
C THR A 353 -28.87 -10.51 -22.88
N GLY A 354 -28.10 -9.43 -22.88
CA GLY A 354 -28.01 -8.52 -21.74
C GLY A 354 -26.96 -8.92 -20.71
N SER A 355 -26.98 -8.22 -19.59
CA SER A 355 -26.01 -8.38 -18.50
C SER A 355 -26.67 -8.20 -17.15
N VAL A 356 -26.21 -8.97 -16.17
CA VAL A 356 -26.54 -8.77 -14.76
C VAL A 356 -25.58 -7.72 -14.21
N GLY A 357 -26.12 -6.60 -13.74
CA GLY A 357 -25.33 -5.60 -13.01
C GLY A 357 -25.01 -6.11 -11.62
N VAL A 358 -23.76 -5.98 -11.19
CA VAL A 358 -23.32 -6.35 -9.84
C VAL A 358 -22.76 -5.12 -9.17
N ARG A 359 -23.21 -4.85 -7.94
CA ARG A 359 -22.67 -3.80 -7.08
C ARG A 359 -22.21 -4.42 -5.77
N VAL A 360 -20.98 -4.09 -5.37
CA VAL A 360 -20.43 -4.44 -4.07
C VAL A 360 -20.03 -3.15 -3.37
N ALA A 361 -20.66 -2.87 -2.23
CA ALA A 361 -20.27 -1.77 -1.36
C ALA A 361 -19.62 -2.33 -0.10
N VAL A 362 -18.44 -1.83 0.24
CA VAL A 362 -17.68 -2.22 1.44
C VAL A 362 -17.61 -1.01 2.37
N ASP A 363 -17.94 -1.23 3.64
CA ASP A 363 -17.78 -0.27 4.72
C ASP A 363 -16.99 -0.95 5.84
N LEU A 364 -15.79 -0.44 6.11
CA LEU A 364 -14.81 -1.05 7.00
C LEU A 364 -14.27 -0.02 7.98
N ARG A 365 -14.09 -0.43 9.24
CA ARG A 365 -13.41 0.36 10.26
C ARG A 365 -12.08 -0.27 10.62
N THR A 366 -11.05 0.53 10.84
CA THR A 366 -9.70 0.03 11.20
C THR A 366 -9.67 -0.74 12.53
N SER A 367 -10.62 -0.49 13.43
CA SER A 367 -10.78 -1.25 14.67
C SER A 367 -11.44 -2.62 14.49
N ARG A 368 -12.05 -2.89 13.32
CA ARG A 368 -12.79 -4.13 13.01
C ARG A 368 -12.49 -4.63 11.61
N LEU A 369 -11.20 -4.83 11.30
CA LEU A 369 -10.74 -5.29 9.98
C LEU A 369 -11.24 -6.69 9.60
N SER A 370 -11.51 -7.53 10.60
CA SER A 370 -12.03 -8.90 10.43
C SER A 370 -13.52 -8.98 10.08
N GLU A 371 -14.29 -7.91 10.33
CA GLU A 371 -15.74 -7.89 10.16
C GLU A 371 -16.20 -6.73 9.24
N PRO A 372 -15.78 -6.71 7.97
CA PRO A 372 -16.24 -5.68 7.04
C PRO A 372 -17.74 -5.82 6.76
N ARG A 373 -18.46 -4.69 6.75
CA ARG A 373 -19.83 -4.66 6.27
C ARG A 373 -19.83 -4.63 4.75
N ILE A 374 -20.23 -5.75 4.14
CA ILE A 374 -20.26 -5.89 2.68
C ILE A 374 -21.71 -6.00 2.22
N LEU A 375 -22.16 -5.03 1.44
CA LEU A 375 -23.46 -5.04 0.78
C LEU A 375 -23.29 -5.46 -0.68
N LYS A 376 -23.98 -6.53 -1.07
CA LYS A 376 -23.94 -7.12 -2.40
C LYS A 376 -25.31 -6.92 -3.03
N THR A 377 -25.36 -6.31 -4.21
CA THR A 377 -26.62 -6.03 -4.92
C THR A 377 -26.50 -6.53 -6.35
N ILE A 378 -27.55 -7.21 -6.80
CA ILE A 378 -27.72 -7.60 -8.19
C ILE A 378 -28.79 -6.71 -8.82
N VAL A 379 -28.51 -6.20 -10.01
CA VAL A 379 -29.49 -5.57 -10.87
C VAL A 379 -29.76 -6.51 -12.04
N PRO A 380 -30.94 -7.15 -12.10
CA PRO A 380 -31.27 -8.06 -13.19
C PRO A 380 -31.36 -7.30 -14.51
N GLY A 381 -30.74 -7.83 -15.56
CA GLY A 381 -30.73 -7.24 -16.90
C GLY A 381 -30.63 -8.29 -18.01
N CYS A 382 -31.06 -9.53 -17.72
CA CYS A 382 -31.09 -10.61 -18.70
C CYS A 382 -32.37 -10.58 -19.50
N GLY A 383 -32.24 -10.76 -20.81
CA GLY A 383 -33.34 -10.94 -21.74
C GLY A 383 -33.14 -12.16 -22.63
N LEU A 384 -34.19 -12.54 -23.34
CA LEU A 384 -34.13 -13.56 -24.40
C LEU A 384 -33.86 -12.88 -25.74
N ARG A 385 -32.95 -13.45 -26.53
CA ARG A 385 -32.77 -13.13 -27.94
C ARG A 385 -33.95 -13.69 -28.72
N ALA A 386 -34.56 -12.87 -29.58
CA ALA A 386 -35.46 -13.40 -30.59
C ALA A 386 -34.66 -14.31 -31.54
N LEU A 387 -34.99 -15.61 -31.54
CA LEU A 387 -34.42 -16.56 -32.48
C LEU A 387 -35.23 -16.56 -33.78
N SER A 388 -34.54 -16.60 -34.91
CA SER A 388 -35.18 -16.87 -36.20
C SER A 388 -35.68 -18.33 -36.27
N ALA A 389 -36.64 -18.61 -37.15
CA ALA A 389 -37.15 -19.97 -37.35
C ALA A 389 -36.04 -20.97 -37.72
N ALA A 390 -35.03 -20.54 -38.49
CA ALA A 390 -33.87 -21.36 -38.83
C ALA A 390 -32.97 -21.67 -37.61
N GLU A 391 -32.80 -20.71 -36.70
CA GLU A 391 -32.04 -20.91 -35.46
C GLU A 391 -32.77 -21.81 -34.46
N LEU A 392 -34.11 -21.77 -34.42
CA LEU A 392 -34.91 -22.68 -33.59
C LEU A 392 -34.78 -24.14 -34.06
N VAL A 393 -34.77 -24.38 -35.37
CA VAL A 393 -34.57 -25.70 -35.96
C VAL A 393 -33.16 -26.21 -35.65
N ALA A 394 -32.13 -25.38 -35.83
CA ALA A 394 -30.75 -25.73 -35.52
C ALA A 394 -30.52 -26.01 -34.01
N LEU A 395 -31.27 -25.37 -33.12
CA LEU A 395 -31.20 -25.65 -31.68
C LEU A 395 -31.74 -27.05 -31.35
N GLY A 396 -32.79 -27.51 -32.06
CA GLY A 396 -33.38 -28.84 -31.89
C GLY A 396 -32.46 -29.97 -32.37
N GLU A 397 -31.62 -29.71 -33.38
CA GLU A 397 -30.66 -30.68 -33.92
C GLU A 397 -29.42 -30.90 -33.02
N LEU A 398 -29.12 -29.98 -32.10
CA LEU A 398 -27.97 -30.05 -31.20
C LEU A 398 -28.16 -30.99 -29.98
N VAL A 399 -29.36 -31.56 -29.79
CA VAL A 399 -29.74 -32.28 -28.56
C VAL A 399 -30.14 -33.77 -28.67
N PRO A 400 -29.96 -34.51 -29.79
CA PRO A 400 -30.48 -35.89 -29.85
C PRO A 400 -29.69 -36.91 -29.02
N GLU A 401 -28.39 -36.70 -28.75
CA GLU A 401 -27.55 -37.71 -28.08
C GLU A 401 -27.38 -37.48 -26.56
N ALA A 402 -27.76 -36.31 -26.03
CA ALA A 402 -27.54 -35.93 -24.62
C ALA A 402 -28.82 -35.93 -23.75
N LEU A 403 -30.00 -36.12 -24.35
CA LEU A 403 -31.29 -36.20 -23.66
C LEU A 403 -31.66 -37.66 -23.41
N THR A 404 -31.10 -38.24 -22.35
CA THR A 404 -31.70 -39.47 -21.81
C THR A 404 -33.12 -39.14 -21.29
N PRO A 405 -34.05 -40.11 -21.27
CA PRO A 405 -35.41 -39.91 -20.74
C PRO A 405 -35.44 -39.31 -19.32
N GLU A 406 -34.42 -39.59 -18.52
CA GLU A 406 -34.25 -39.08 -17.16
C GLU A 406 -33.96 -37.57 -17.12
N VAL A 407 -33.13 -37.05 -18.03
CA VAL A 407 -32.84 -35.61 -18.13
C VAL A 407 -34.08 -34.82 -18.55
N MET A 408 -34.89 -35.39 -19.44
CA MET A 408 -36.17 -34.81 -19.85
C MET A 408 -37.18 -34.78 -18.68
N ALA A 409 -37.21 -35.83 -17.86
CA ALA A 409 -38.06 -35.87 -16.67
C ALA A 409 -37.65 -34.83 -15.61
N ASP A 410 -36.35 -34.63 -15.36
CA ASP A 410 -35.86 -33.61 -14.42
C ASP A 410 -36.09 -32.18 -14.92
N PHE A 411 -35.96 -31.94 -16.23
CA PHE A 411 -36.26 -30.65 -16.84
C PHE A 411 -37.77 -30.32 -16.78
N GLU A 412 -38.64 -31.29 -17.08
CA GLU A 412 -40.09 -31.13 -16.87
C GLU A 412 -40.43 -30.86 -15.41
N ARG A 413 -39.70 -31.48 -14.46
CA ARG A 413 -39.89 -31.25 -13.03
C ARG A 413 -39.58 -29.81 -12.65
N LEU A 414 -38.45 -29.27 -13.11
CA LEU A 414 -38.04 -27.87 -12.90
C LEU A 414 -39.04 -26.87 -13.50
N LEU A 415 -39.56 -27.15 -14.69
CA LEU A 415 -40.59 -26.32 -15.32
C LEU A 415 -41.91 -26.32 -14.54
N ARG A 416 -42.30 -27.47 -13.95
CA ARG A 416 -43.52 -27.60 -13.15
C ARG A 416 -43.40 -27.00 -11.75
N THR A 417 -42.23 -27.09 -11.11
CA THR A 417 -42.02 -26.56 -9.75
C THR A 417 -41.71 -25.07 -9.73
N GLY A 418 -41.44 -24.46 -10.89
CA GLY A 418 -40.95 -23.09 -10.99
C GLY A 418 -39.50 -22.96 -10.54
N LEU A 419 -38.86 -21.84 -10.88
CA LEU A 419 -37.57 -21.48 -10.32
C LEU A 419 -37.75 -21.28 -8.80
N PRO A 420 -36.83 -21.78 -7.95
CA PRO A 420 -36.92 -21.58 -6.51
C PRO A 420 -37.00 -20.09 -6.18
N MET A 421 -37.88 -19.71 -5.25
CA MET A 421 -37.95 -18.34 -4.76
C MET A 421 -36.59 -17.93 -4.16
N PRO A 422 -36.16 -16.68 -4.37
CA PRO A 422 -34.92 -16.19 -3.77
C PRO A 422 -35.01 -16.28 -2.23
N PRO A 423 -33.90 -16.57 -1.55
CA PRO A 423 -33.88 -16.63 -0.10
C PRO A 423 -34.20 -15.25 0.51
N PRO A 424 -34.79 -15.21 1.72
CA PRO A 424 -35.40 -14.00 2.31
C PRO A 424 -34.40 -12.87 2.64
N ASP A 425 -33.11 -13.12 2.57
CA ASP A 425 -32.03 -12.14 2.71
C ASP A 425 -31.71 -11.38 1.40
N VAL A 426 -32.29 -11.81 0.28
CA VAL A 426 -32.13 -11.17 -1.04
C VAL A 426 -33.21 -10.11 -1.23
N ARG A 427 -32.81 -8.83 -1.14
CA ARG A 427 -33.66 -7.72 -1.61
C ARG A 427 -33.45 -7.51 -3.10
N ILE A 428 -34.41 -7.95 -3.90
CA ILE A 428 -34.54 -7.56 -5.31
C ILE A 428 -35.13 -6.15 -5.30
N GLU A 429 -34.27 -5.14 -5.28
CA GLU A 429 -34.70 -3.79 -5.62
C GLU A 429 -34.93 -3.77 -7.14
N GLY A 430 -36.18 -3.56 -7.55
CA GLY A 430 -36.49 -3.29 -8.95
C GLY A 430 -35.62 -2.13 -9.45
N PRO A 431 -35.34 -2.05 -10.75
CA PRO A 431 -34.57 -0.92 -11.28
C PRO A 431 -35.27 0.37 -10.84
N LEU A 432 -34.52 1.25 -10.16
CA LEU A 432 -34.92 2.64 -9.95
C LEU A 432 -34.95 3.30 -11.34
N ILE A 433 -36.06 3.07 -12.05
CA ILE A 433 -36.37 3.72 -13.31
C ILE A 433 -37.06 5.02 -12.93
N ASP A 434 -36.26 6.06 -12.69
CA ASP A 434 -36.79 7.40 -12.38
C ASP A 434 -37.45 8.04 -13.62
N ARG A 435 -37.21 7.47 -14.81
CA ARG A 435 -37.69 7.95 -16.11
C ARG A 435 -37.88 6.80 -17.09
N ILE A 436 -39.02 6.76 -17.77
CA ILE A 436 -39.21 5.91 -18.96
C ILE A 436 -38.99 6.78 -20.19
N GLU A 437 -38.04 6.40 -21.05
CA GLU A 437 -37.92 6.99 -22.38
C GLU A 437 -38.90 6.29 -23.33
N VAL A 438 -39.89 7.03 -23.81
CA VAL A 438 -40.85 6.54 -24.79
C VAL A 438 -40.46 7.10 -26.16
N PRO A 439 -40.17 6.26 -27.17
CA PRO A 439 -39.80 6.74 -28.50
C PRO A 439 -40.90 7.64 -29.09
N GLY A 440 -40.54 8.89 -29.42
CA GLY A 440 -41.46 9.91 -29.94
C GLY A 440 -42.13 10.81 -28.89
N LEU A 441 -42.01 10.52 -27.59
CA LEU A 441 -42.64 11.28 -26.50
C LEU A 441 -41.65 11.84 -25.46
N GLY A 442 -40.36 11.52 -25.58
CA GLY A 442 -39.33 11.95 -24.63
C GLY A 442 -39.42 11.23 -23.27
N ALA A 443 -38.64 11.70 -22.30
CA ALA A 443 -38.60 11.10 -20.97
C ALA A 443 -39.83 11.51 -20.13
N VAL A 444 -40.66 10.55 -19.75
CA VAL A 444 -41.84 10.79 -18.91
C VAL A 444 -41.52 10.46 -17.45
N PRO A 445 -41.63 11.40 -16.51
CA PRO A 445 -41.47 11.13 -15.09
C PRO A 445 -42.69 10.37 -14.54
N LEU A 446 -42.45 9.30 -13.78
CA LEU A 446 -43.51 8.54 -13.12
C LEU A 446 -43.93 9.22 -11.80
N PRO A 447 -45.23 9.26 -11.46
CA PRO A 447 -45.70 9.82 -10.21
C PRO A 447 -45.45 8.85 -9.05
N PHE A 448 -44.47 9.13 -8.20
CA PHE A 448 -44.36 8.44 -6.91
C PHE A 448 -45.39 9.01 -5.91
N PRO A 449 -46.03 8.17 -5.08
CA PRO A 449 -46.80 8.65 -3.95
C PRO A 449 -45.87 9.30 -2.93
N ARG A 450 -46.12 10.58 -2.59
CA ARG A 450 -45.43 11.27 -1.50
C ARG A 450 -45.59 10.46 -0.21
N SER A 451 -44.49 9.98 0.35
CA SER A 451 -44.49 9.43 1.70
C SER A 451 -44.95 10.53 2.66
N THR A 452 -46.06 10.27 3.35
CA THR A 452 -46.53 11.13 4.43
C THR A 452 -45.55 11.03 5.59
N SER A 453 -44.81 12.13 5.79
CA SER A 453 -44.05 12.40 7.00
C SER A 453 -44.99 12.37 8.21
N ARG A 454 -44.90 11.33 9.05
CA ARG A 454 -45.46 11.37 10.41
C ARG A 454 -44.52 12.21 11.26
N LEU A 455 -44.94 13.45 11.48
CA LEU A 455 -44.45 14.34 12.54
C LEU A 455 -44.63 13.67 13.91
N ASN A 456 -43.52 13.31 14.55
CA ASN A 456 -43.45 13.14 15.99
C ASN A 456 -43.49 14.53 16.63
N ALA A 457 -44.63 14.88 17.21
CA ALA A 457 -44.77 15.99 18.14
C ALA A 457 -45.31 15.44 19.47
N GLN A 458 -44.41 15.23 20.43
CA GLN A 458 -44.75 15.22 21.85
C GLN A 458 -43.67 16.00 22.58
N ALA A 459 -44.07 17.19 23.04
CA ALA A 459 -43.33 18.06 23.94
C ALA A 459 -43.36 17.51 25.37
N PRO A 460 -42.38 17.87 26.22
CA PRO A 460 -42.59 17.91 27.66
C PRO A 460 -42.90 19.36 28.10
N ALA A 461 -43.99 19.50 28.86
CA ALA A 461 -44.30 20.69 29.62
C ALA A 461 -43.42 20.77 30.88
N ALA A 462 -43.09 22.00 31.25
CA ALA A 462 -42.35 22.37 32.43
C ALA A 462 -43.12 22.08 33.73
N SER A 463 -42.40 21.73 34.79
CA SER A 463 -42.76 22.18 36.14
C SER A 463 -41.50 22.34 37.00
N ALA A 464 -41.51 23.43 37.74
CA ALA A 464 -40.42 23.97 38.53
C ALA A 464 -40.37 23.35 39.94
N SER A 465 -39.18 23.33 40.54
CA SER A 465 -39.03 23.49 41.99
C SER A 465 -37.66 24.10 42.30
N ALA A 466 -37.70 25.17 43.07
CA ALA A 466 -36.59 25.99 43.51
C ALA A 466 -35.97 25.49 44.82
N ALA A 467 -34.75 25.99 45.12
CA ALA A 467 -34.13 26.32 46.42
C ALA A 467 -32.61 26.00 46.36
N ALA A 468 -31.74 27.01 46.21
CA ALA A 468 -30.99 27.71 47.28
C ALA A 468 -29.96 26.77 47.97
N SER A 469 -28.64 27.03 47.99
CA SER A 469 -27.94 28.20 48.56
C SER A 469 -26.44 28.14 48.18
N ALA A 470 -25.88 29.21 47.62
CA ALA A 470 -24.94 30.16 48.26
C ALA A 470 -23.59 29.59 48.73
N SER A 471 -22.48 30.02 48.12
CA SER A 471 -21.40 30.75 48.82
C SER A 471 -20.22 31.09 47.88
N ALA A 472 -20.03 32.41 47.75
CA ALA A 472 -18.81 33.20 47.53
C ALA A 472 -17.50 32.60 46.95
N ARG A 473 -17.01 33.31 45.93
CA ARG A 473 -15.60 33.54 45.52
C ARG A 473 -14.67 33.89 46.71
N PRO A 474 -13.32 33.80 46.59
CA PRO A 474 -12.47 33.97 45.40
C PRO A 474 -12.04 32.67 44.71
#